data_AF-A0AAE1TUX0-F1
#
_entry.id   AF-A0AAE1TUX0-F1
#
_cell.length_a   1.000
_cell.length_b   1.000
_cell.length_c   1.000
_cell.angle_alpha   90.00
_cell.angle_beta   90.00
_cell.angle_gamma   90.00
#
_symmetry.space_group_name_H-M   'P 1'
#
loop_
_entity.id
_entity.type
_entity.pdbx_description
1 polymer ?
#
loop_
_entity_poly.entity_id
_entity_poly.type
_entity_poly.pdbx_seq_one_letter_code
_entity_poly.pdbx_strand_id
1 'polypeptide(L)'
;MLNAYNLWLVKKNIDPSKKPKLREFVYNVAYQLLEDFGEPTTNLKGRRPNPMPDRIIDAYSRHYPVNTEIVNGKRKPRDCYVCKHTTRRQKKRTRVVIICNECNIGLCIGDCFRDYHTLKNF
;
A
#
# COMPACT_ATOMS: atom_id res chain seq x y z
N MET A 1 -7.28 -4.26 27.13
CA MET A 1 -7.03 -3.25 28.18
C MET A 1 -7.30 -3.75 29.60
N LEU A 2 -8.21 -4.72 29.82
CA LEU A 2 -8.56 -5.21 31.16
C LEU A 2 -7.36 -5.76 31.96
N ASN A 3 -6.46 -6.50 31.31
CA ASN A 3 -5.29 -7.11 31.99
C ASN A 3 -4.27 -6.05 32.47
N ALA A 4 -4.02 -5.01 31.67
CA ALA A 4 -3.10 -3.94 32.05
C ALA A 4 -3.65 -3.08 33.20
N TYR A 5 -4.98 -2.88 33.23
CA TYR A 5 -5.65 -2.18 34.32
C TYR A 5 -5.57 -2.98 35.65
N ASN A 6 -5.77 -4.30 35.59
CA ASN A 6 -5.66 -5.15 36.78
C ASN A 6 -4.22 -5.17 37.34
N LEU A 7 -3.22 -5.24 36.47
CA LEU A 7 -1.80 -5.16 36.88
C LEU A 7 -1.45 -3.80 37.52
N TRP A 8 -2.02 -2.72 36.98
CA TRP A 8 -1.85 -1.39 37.56
C TRP A 8 -2.47 -1.28 38.96
N LEU A 9 -3.67 -1.85 39.17
CA LEU A 9 -4.31 -1.88 40.48
C LEU A 9 -3.45 -2.64 41.50
N VAL A 10 -2.89 -3.80 41.12
CA VAL A 10 -1.99 -4.57 41.98
C VAL A 10 -0.74 -3.75 42.33
N LYS A 11 -0.10 -3.12 41.35
CA LYS A 11 1.11 -2.31 41.58
C LYS A 11 0.84 -1.11 42.51
N LYS A 12 -0.30 -0.44 42.31
CA LYS A 12 -0.76 0.67 43.15
C LYS A 12 -1.01 0.26 44.60
N ASN A 13 -1.48 -0.97 44.83
CA ASN A 13 -1.73 -1.50 46.17
C ASN A 13 -0.44 -1.93 46.89
N ILE A 14 0.62 -2.29 46.14
CA ILE A 14 1.92 -2.70 46.70
C ILE A 14 2.79 -1.50 47.09
N ASP A 15 2.79 -0.42 46.29
CA ASP A 15 3.50 0.83 46.62
C ASP A 15 2.54 2.04 46.49
N PRO A 16 1.81 2.38 47.56
CA PRO A 16 0.85 3.48 47.54
C PRO A 16 1.49 4.88 47.43
N SER A 17 2.80 4.99 47.66
CA SER A 17 3.55 6.24 47.66
C SER A 17 3.99 6.64 46.25
N LYS A 18 4.19 5.65 45.36
CA LYS A 18 4.49 5.85 43.94
C LYS A 18 3.33 5.35 43.10
N LYS A 19 2.34 6.21 42.89
CA LYS A 19 1.17 5.93 42.03
C LYS A 19 1.40 6.44 40.62
N PRO A 20 1.98 5.65 39.69
CA PRO A 20 2.08 6.07 38.29
C PRO A 20 0.68 6.22 37.71
N LYS A 21 0.51 7.15 36.76
CA LYS A 21 -0.75 7.24 36.00
C LYS A 21 -0.91 5.93 35.21
N LEU A 22 -2.15 5.43 35.03
CA LEU A 22 -2.38 4.19 34.29
C LEU A 22 -1.71 4.19 32.90
N ARG A 23 -1.78 5.32 32.20
CA ARG A 23 -1.13 5.50 30.89
C ARG A 23 0.38 5.32 30.96
N GLU A 24 1.02 5.89 31.98
CA GLU A 24 2.46 5.78 32.22
C GLU A 24 2.86 4.34 32.57
N PHE A 25 2.06 3.68 33.41
CA PHE A 25 2.25 2.26 33.71
C PHE A 25 2.18 1.39 32.45
N VAL A 26 1.19 1.63 31.57
CA VAL A 26 1.08 0.90 30.30
C VAL A 26 2.30 1.12 29.41
N TYR A 27 2.81 2.35 29.30
CA TYR A 27 4.03 2.62 28.53
C TYR A 27 5.24 1.91 29.14
N ASN A 28 5.42 1.97 30.46
CA ASN A 28 6.55 1.33 31.13
C ASN A 28 6.54 -0.20 30.95
N VAL A 29 5.36 -0.83 31.02
CA VAL A 29 5.21 -2.25 30.73
C VAL A 29 5.56 -2.55 29.26
N ALA A 30 5.11 -1.70 28.33
CA ALA A 30 5.44 -1.87 26.91
C ALA A 30 6.95 -1.73 26.65
N TYR A 31 7.61 -0.76 27.27
CA TYR A 31 9.07 -0.60 27.15
C TYR A 31 9.83 -1.79 27.72
N GLN A 32 9.47 -2.29 28.90
CA GLN A 32 10.10 -3.47 29.50
C GLN A 32 9.94 -4.72 28.62
N LEU A 33 8.75 -4.93 28.04
CA LEU A 33 8.53 -6.05 27.11
C LEU A 33 9.37 -5.92 25.84
N LEU A 34 9.61 -4.70 25.36
CA LEU A 34 10.47 -4.46 24.21
C LEU A 34 11.95 -4.58 24.56
N GLU A 35 12.37 -4.26 25.78
CA GLU A 35 13.74 -4.50 26.24
C GLU A 35 14.02 -6.00 26.35
N ASP A 36 13.09 -6.77 26.90
CA ASP A 36 13.27 -8.21 27.14
C ASP A 36 13.06 -9.07 25.87
N PHE A 37 12.15 -8.65 24.98
CA PHE A 37 11.69 -9.46 23.84
C PHE A 37 11.71 -8.72 22.50
N GLY A 38 12.19 -7.48 22.47
CA GLY A 38 12.17 -6.63 21.26
C GLY A 38 13.34 -6.85 20.30
N GLU A 39 14.25 -7.79 20.59
CA GLU A 39 15.23 -8.20 19.57
C GLU A 39 14.47 -8.77 18.36
N PRO A 40 14.80 -8.32 17.12
CA PRO A 40 14.20 -8.88 15.93
C PRO A 40 14.63 -10.34 15.83
N THR A 41 13.73 -11.25 16.21
CA THR A 41 13.92 -12.67 15.93
C THR A 41 14.05 -12.83 14.42
N THR A 42 15.28 -13.03 13.94
CA THR A 42 15.61 -13.25 12.52
C THR A 42 15.03 -14.57 11.98
N ASN A 43 14.27 -15.29 12.79
CA ASN A 43 13.59 -16.54 12.48
C ASN A 43 12.06 -16.45 12.60
N LEU A 44 11.46 -15.30 12.28
CA LEU A 44 10.02 -15.28 12.00
C LEU A 44 9.76 -15.94 10.63
N LYS A 45 9.25 -17.18 10.66
CA LYS A 45 8.34 -17.69 9.62
C LYS A 45 7.08 -16.82 9.63
N GLY A 46 7.17 -15.60 9.12
CA GLY A 46 6.11 -14.61 9.21
C GLY A 46 6.63 -13.23 8.86
N ARG A 47 6.45 -12.87 7.58
CA ARG A 47 6.47 -11.52 6.97
C ARG A 47 7.59 -10.57 7.43
N ARG A 48 8.57 -10.35 6.53
CA ARG A 48 9.60 -9.31 6.65
C ARG A 48 8.94 -7.92 6.86
N PRO A 49 9.53 -7.04 7.69
CA PRO A 49 9.11 -5.65 7.76
C PRO A 49 9.52 -4.99 6.45
N ASN A 50 8.55 -4.53 5.66
CA ASN A 50 8.87 -3.79 4.45
C ASN A 50 9.10 -2.31 4.83
N PRO A 51 10.25 -1.69 4.49
CA PRO A 51 10.50 -0.26 4.71
C PRO A 51 9.69 0.65 3.76
N MET A 52 8.70 0.07 3.07
CA MET A 52 7.87 0.68 2.05
C MET A 52 6.42 0.53 2.52
N PRO A 53 5.53 1.53 2.37
CA PRO A 53 4.12 1.32 2.66
C PRO A 53 3.66 0.06 1.92
N ASP A 54 3.18 -0.93 2.68
CA ASP A 54 2.74 -2.27 2.26
C ASP A 54 1.67 -2.29 1.14
N ARG A 55 1.30 -1.12 0.62
CA ARG A 55 0.33 -0.91 -0.46
C ARG A 55 0.96 -0.89 -1.86
N ILE A 56 2.29 -0.88 -1.98
CA ILE A 56 3.01 -0.81 -3.26
C ILE A 56 4.03 -1.96 -3.32
N ILE A 57 3.54 -3.20 -3.34
CA ILE A 57 4.38 -4.38 -3.53
C ILE A 57 3.74 -5.25 -4.60
N ASP A 58 3.75 -4.79 -5.85
CA ASP A 58 3.58 -5.71 -6.98
C ASP A 58 4.18 -5.12 -8.26
N ALA A 59 4.48 -5.93 -9.27
CA ALA A 59 4.93 -5.40 -10.56
C ALA A 59 3.92 -4.39 -11.17
N TYR A 60 2.63 -4.53 -10.84
CA TYR A 60 1.55 -3.58 -11.17
C TYR A 60 1.54 -2.31 -10.33
N SER A 61 2.21 -2.30 -9.16
CA SER A 61 2.24 -1.14 -8.28
C SER A 61 3.07 0.02 -8.86
N ARG A 62 3.84 -0.23 -9.93
CA ARG A 62 4.47 0.82 -10.74
C ARG A 62 3.58 1.35 -11.87
N HIS A 63 2.66 0.54 -12.40
CA HIS A 63 1.82 0.92 -13.54
C HIS A 63 0.48 1.49 -13.06
N TYR A 64 0.37 2.81 -12.99
CA TYR A 64 -0.87 3.49 -12.64
C TYR A 64 -1.34 4.45 -13.75
N PRO A 65 -2.66 4.67 -13.88
CA PRO A 65 -3.20 5.58 -14.87
C PRO A 65 -2.86 7.03 -14.48
N VAL A 66 -2.29 7.77 -15.42
CA VAL A 66 -2.06 9.21 -15.32
C VAL A 66 -2.66 9.92 -16.53
N ASN A 67 -2.94 11.20 -16.38
CA ASN A 67 -3.41 12.00 -17.51
C ASN A 67 -2.26 12.34 -18.45
N THR A 68 -2.56 12.49 -19.74
CA THR A 68 -1.63 13.05 -20.71
C THR A 68 -1.29 14.49 -20.35
N GLU A 69 -0.09 14.89 -20.79
CA GLU A 69 0.40 16.26 -20.64
C GLU A 69 -0.56 17.27 -21.30
N ILE A 70 -0.64 18.43 -20.67
CA ILE A 70 -1.37 19.58 -21.20
C ILE A 70 -0.42 20.31 -22.15
N VAL A 71 -0.80 20.38 -23.42
CA VAL A 71 -0.09 21.14 -24.44
C VAL A 71 -1.03 22.21 -24.96
N ASN A 72 -0.63 23.47 -24.89
CA ASN A 72 -1.46 24.63 -25.27
C ASN A 72 -2.82 24.67 -24.55
N GLY A 73 -2.82 24.41 -23.24
CA GLY A 73 -4.01 24.45 -22.40
C GLY A 73 -4.99 23.29 -22.57
N LYS A 74 -4.68 22.31 -23.43
CA LYS A 74 -5.53 21.12 -23.65
C LYS A 74 -4.74 19.82 -23.51
N ARG A 75 -5.37 18.80 -22.94
CA ARG A 75 -4.80 17.43 -22.93
C ARG A 75 -4.85 16.85 -24.33
N LYS A 76 -3.72 16.36 -24.83
CA LYS A 76 -3.67 15.68 -26.13
C LYS A 76 -4.10 14.21 -25.96
N PRO A 77 -5.19 13.76 -26.62
CA PRO A 77 -5.62 12.37 -26.51
C PRO A 77 -4.77 11.44 -27.37
N ARG A 78 -4.44 10.25 -26.83
CA ARG A 78 -3.76 9.15 -27.54
C ARG A 78 -4.77 8.10 -27.96
N ASP A 79 -4.42 7.28 -28.96
CA ASP A 79 -5.22 6.11 -29.31
C ASP A 79 -4.97 4.99 -28.30
N CYS A 80 -6.03 4.30 -27.86
CA CYS A 80 -5.92 3.13 -26.97
C CYS A 80 -5.23 1.97 -27.71
N TYR A 81 -4.08 1.52 -27.18
CA TYR A 81 -3.28 0.48 -27.82
C TYR A 81 -4.05 -0.83 -27.99
N VAL A 82 -4.72 -1.28 -26.92
CA VAL A 82 -5.48 -2.54 -26.96
C VAL A 82 -6.69 -2.44 -27.89
N CYS A 83 -7.45 -1.34 -27.89
CA CYS A 83 -8.59 -1.20 -28.82
C CYS A 83 -8.16 -1.22 -30.30
N LYS A 84 -6.96 -0.68 -30.59
CA LYS A 84 -6.39 -0.64 -31.94
C LYS A 84 -5.83 -2.00 -32.40
N HIS A 85 -5.18 -2.75 -31.51
CA HIS A 85 -4.43 -3.97 -31.86
C HIS A 85 -5.10 -5.29 -31.44
N THR A 86 -6.20 -5.23 -30.69
CA THR A 86 -6.91 -6.44 -30.27
C THR A 86 -7.36 -7.30 -31.45
N THR A 87 -7.19 -8.61 -31.31
CA THR A 87 -7.75 -9.66 -32.17
C THR A 87 -8.91 -10.40 -31.50
N ARG A 88 -9.16 -10.12 -30.22
CA ARG A 88 -10.12 -10.83 -29.37
C ARG A 88 -11.51 -10.20 -29.37
N ARG A 89 -11.61 -8.95 -29.81
CA ARG A 89 -12.86 -8.18 -29.91
C ARG A 89 -12.82 -7.30 -31.16
N GLN A 90 -13.95 -6.70 -31.50
CA GLN A 90 -14.03 -5.77 -32.62
C GLN A 90 -13.02 -4.64 -32.47
N LYS A 91 -12.18 -4.45 -33.49
CA LYS A 91 -11.23 -3.34 -33.55
C LYS A 91 -12.01 -2.03 -33.61
N LYS A 92 -11.69 -1.13 -32.70
CA LYS A 92 -12.27 0.22 -32.67
C LYS A 92 -11.21 1.23 -32.32
N ARG A 93 -11.27 2.40 -32.95
CA ARG A 93 -10.43 3.53 -32.55
C ARG A 93 -11.06 4.19 -31.33
N THR A 94 -10.37 4.14 -30.19
CA THR A 94 -10.78 4.86 -28.98
C THR A 94 -9.69 5.84 -28.59
N ARG A 95 -10.06 7.12 -28.48
CA ARG A 95 -9.17 8.20 -28.03
C ARG A 95 -9.28 8.33 -26.51
N VAL A 96 -8.16 8.34 -25.81
CA VAL A 96 -8.07 8.45 -24.35
C VAL A 96 -7.07 9.52 -23.96
N VAL A 97 -7.35 10.26 -22.88
CA VAL A 97 -6.41 11.22 -22.26
C VAL A 97 -5.64 10.58 -21.11
N ILE A 98 -5.75 9.26 -20.96
CA ILE A 98 -5.16 8.50 -19.86
C ILE A 98 -4.11 7.56 -20.43
N ILE A 99 -2.95 7.58 -19.80
CA ILE A 99 -1.80 6.77 -20.16
C ILE A 99 -1.30 5.99 -18.94
N CYS A 100 -0.59 4.90 -19.17
CA CYS A 100 0.24 4.31 -18.12
C CYS A 100 1.49 5.18 -17.93
N ASN A 101 1.82 5.51 -16.68
CA ASN A 101 3.02 6.29 -16.33
C ASN A 101 4.33 5.62 -16.78
N GLU A 102 4.45 4.31 -16.64
CA GLU A 102 5.67 3.57 -17.01
C GLU A 102 5.75 3.29 -18.52
N CYS A 103 4.65 2.82 -19.13
CA CYS A 103 4.65 2.43 -20.54
C CYS A 103 4.46 3.62 -21.50
N ASN A 104 3.96 4.76 -21.01
CA ASN A 104 3.62 5.95 -21.82
C ASN A 104 2.67 5.67 -23.01
N ILE A 105 1.80 4.67 -22.88
CA ILE A 105 0.80 4.33 -23.89
C ILE A 105 -0.61 4.68 -23.45
N GLY A 106 -1.46 5.04 -24.41
CA GLY A 106 -2.88 5.30 -24.17
C GLY A 106 -3.63 3.99 -23.91
N LEU A 107 -4.37 3.93 -22.81
CA LEU A 107 -5.18 2.78 -22.43
C LEU A 107 -6.53 3.25 -21.89
N CYS A 108 -7.63 2.58 -22.25
CA CYS A 108 -8.90 2.80 -21.56
C CYS A 108 -8.78 2.29 -20.10
N ILE A 109 -9.35 3.03 -19.15
CA ILE A 109 -9.49 2.56 -17.77
C ILE A 109 -10.31 1.26 -17.76
N GLY A 110 -9.91 0.30 -16.91
CA GLY A 110 -10.59 -0.98 -16.75
C GLY A 110 -9.95 -2.06 -17.60
N ASP A 111 -10.73 -2.69 -18.48
CA ASP A 111 -10.30 -3.90 -19.19
C ASP A 111 -9.04 -3.70 -20.03
N CYS A 112 -8.94 -2.61 -20.79
CA CYS A 112 -7.76 -2.38 -21.64
C CYS A 112 -6.48 -2.22 -20.82
N PHE A 113 -6.58 -1.55 -19.67
CA PHE A 113 -5.46 -1.36 -18.76
C PHE A 113 -5.04 -2.68 -18.12
N ARG A 114 -5.99 -3.47 -17.64
CA ARG A 114 -5.73 -4.81 -17.09
C ARG A 114 -5.11 -5.71 -18.15
N ASP A 115 -5.75 -5.80 -19.30
CA ASP A 115 -5.38 -6.67 -20.41
C ASP A 115 -3.92 -6.44 -20.81
N TYR A 116 -3.56 -5.20 -21.16
CA TYR A 116 -2.21 -4.84 -21.60
C TYR A 116 -1.11 -5.26 -20.62
N HIS A 117 -1.36 -5.17 -19.32
CA HIS A 117 -0.34 -5.49 -18.31
C HIS A 117 -0.38 -6.96 -17.84
N THR A 118 -1.48 -7.69 -18.07
CA THR A 118 -1.67 -9.05 -17.54
C THR A 118 -1.41 -10.17 -18.54
N LEU A 119 -1.62 -9.96 -19.84
CA LEU A 119 -1.41 -11.03 -20.82
C LEU A 119 -0.07 -10.88 -21.52
N LYS A 120 0.63 -12.00 -21.69
CA LYS A 120 1.93 -12.08 -22.40
C LYS A 120 1.90 -11.49 -23.82
N ASN A 121 0.75 -11.51 -24.49
CA ASN A 121 0.57 -11.04 -25.86
C ASN A 121 -0.59 -10.04 -25.95
N PHE A 122 -0.27 -8.75 -25.85
CA PHE A 122 -1.14 -7.64 -26.25
C PHE A 122 -0.38 -6.54 -26.97
#